data_AF-A0A9P7EQ05-F1
#
_entry.id   AF-A0A9P7EQ05-F1
#
_cell.length_a   1.000
_cell.length_b   1.000
_cell.length_c   1.000
_cell.angle_alpha   90.00
_cell.angle_beta   90.00
_cell.angle_gamma   90.00
#
_symmetry.space_group_name_H-M   'P 1'
#
loop_
_entity.id
_entity.type
_entity.pdbx_description
1 polymer ?
#
loop_
_entity_poly.entity_id
_entity_poly.type
_entity_poly.pdbx_seq_one_letter_code
_entity_poly.pdbx_strand_id
1 'polypeptide(L)'
;MAHPDRLATQSLLPGGFGKERTCVWPALLGVCIPSEPPLYVEVSPEPSTNDPPHPDERQVRLDIDQSFVMYSADDNDDSRRTVLQTSLHSLIVSLLRKRRKLYYFQGYHGIVTVVFLTLPPELQLPCIEKLSLHRLRDSMGPT
;
A
#
# COMPACT_ATOMS: atom_id res chain seq x y z
N MET A 1 -13.70 -22.74 0.73
CA MET A 1 -14.02 -21.32 0.43
C MET A 1 -14.92 -20.80 1.53
N ALA A 2 -14.55 -19.74 2.24
CA ALA A 2 -15.40 -19.13 3.27
C ALA A 2 -16.53 -18.33 2.60
N HIS A 3 -17.77 -18.48 3.09
CA HIS A 3 -18.95 -17.77 2.57
C HIS A 3 -18.84 -16.26 2.84
N PRO A 4 -19.17 -15.36 1.90
CA PRO A 4 -19.00 -13.91 2.05
C PRO A 4 -19.66 -13.35 3.32
N ASP A 5 -20.83 -13.88 3.70
CA ASP A 5 -21.55 -13.46 4.92
C ASP A 5 -20.79 -13.76 6.22
N ARG A 6 -19.96 -14.81 6.23
CA ARG A 6 -19.13 -15.14 7.40
C ARG A 6 -18.01 -14.12 7.59
N LEU A 7 -17.37 -13.67 6.51
CA LEU A 7 -16.32 -12.65 6.56
C LEU A 7 -16.89 -11.29 6.97
N ALA A 8 -18.08 -10.94 6.48
CA ALA A 8 -18.76 -9.73 6.89
C ALA A 8 -19.07 -9.75 8.39
N THR A 9 -19.63 -10.84 8.91
CA THR A 9 -19.93 -10.99 10.34
C THR A 9 -18.65 -10.92 11.18
N GLN A 10 -17.58 -11.62 10.78
CA GLN A 10 -16.30 -11.60 11.48
C GLN A 10 -15.68 -10.19 11.53
N SER A 11 -15.79 -9.40 10.46
CA SER A 11 -15.25 -8.03 10.43
C SER A 11 -15.88 -7.09 11.47
N LEU A 12 -17.12 -7.38 11.89
CA LEU A 12 -17.89 -6.57 12.85
C LEU A 12 -17.62 -6.96 14.31
N LEU A 13 -16.95 -8.09 14.56
CA LEU A 13 -16.62 -8.53 15.91
C LEU A 13 -15.46 -7.70 16.49
N PRO A 14 -15.38 -7.54 17.83
CA PRO A 14 -14.24 -6.91 18.48
C PRO A 14 -12.91 -7.57 18.05
N GLY A 15 -11.95 -6.75 17.61
CA GLY A 15 -10.66 -7.22 17.08
C GLY A 15 -10.65 -7.55 15.58
N GLY A 16 -11.83 -7.64 14.95
CA GLY A 16 -11.99 -7.89 13.51
C GLY A 16 -11.18 -9.10 13.03
N PHE A 17 -10.43 -8.91 11.94
CA PHE A 17 -9.59 -9.97 11.37
C PHE A 17 -8.23 -10.14 12.07
N GLY A 18 -7.82 -9.24 12.98
CA GLY A 18 -6.55 -9.38 13.71
C GLY A 18 -5.33 -9.68 12.81
N LYS A 19 -4.68 -10.83 13.02
CA LYS A 19 -3.54 -11.30 12.22
C LYS A 19 -3.93 -11.89 10.87
N GLU A 20 -5.19 -12.30 10.70
CA GLU A 20 -5.69 -12.89 9.46
C GLU A 20 -5.84 -11.85 8.34
N ARG A 21 -5.68 -10.55 8.64
CA ARG A 21 -5.68 -9.46 7.65
C ARG A 21 -4.72 -9.74 6.49
N THR A 22 -3.57 -10.36 6.77
CA THR A 22 -2.56 -10.71 5.76
C THR A 22 -3.07 -11.68 4.70
N CYS A 23 -4.07 -12.51 5.03
CA CYS A 23 -4.68 -13.47 4.11
C CYS A 23 -6.05 -12.99 3.60
N VAL A 24 -6.85 -12.40 4.48
CA VAL A 24 -8.23 -12.00 4.20
C VAL A 24 -8.30 -10.78 3.29
N TRP A 25 -7.48 -9.75 3.51
CA TRP A 25 -7.55 -8.52 2.70
C TRP A 25 -7.17 -8.76 1.23
N PRO A 26 -6.06 -9.45 0.90
CA PRO A 26 -5.76 -9.81 -0.49
C PRO A 26 -6.91 -10.61 -1.14
N ALA A 27 -7.47 -11.58 -0.42
CA ALA A 27 -8.58 -12.38 -0.92
C ALA A 27 -9.84 -11.53 -1.21
N LEU A 28 -10.18 -10.57 -0.34
CA LEU A 28 -11.28 -9.63 -0.55
C LEU A 28 -11.06 -8.69 -1.74
N LEU A 29 -9.80 -8.41 -2.08
CA LEU A 29 -9.40 -7.61 -3.24
C LEU A 29 -9.24 -8.44 -4.52
N GLY A 30 -9.43 -9.76 -4.45
CA GLY A 30 -9.18 -10.67 -5.56
C GLY A 30 -7.71 -10.75 -5.96
N VAL A 31 -6.80 -10.54 -5.01
CA VAL A 31 -5.35 -10.72 -5.18
C VAL A 31 -5.00 -12.13 -4.72
N CYS A 32 -4.46 -12.93 -5.63
CA CYS A 32 -3.98 -14.27 -5.31
C CYS A 32 -2.67 -14.18 -4.53
N ILE A 33 -2.59 -14.86 -3.39
CA ILE A 33 -1.34 -15.07 -2.68
C ILE A 33 -0.57 -16.14 -3.47
N PRO A 34 0.66 -15.86 -3.95
CA PRO A 34 1.48 -16.87 -4.61
C PRO A 34 1.65 -18.07 -3.67
N SER A 35 1.33 -19.28 -4.14
CA SER A 35 1.47 -20.51 -3.33
C SER A 35 2.91 -20.89 -3.06
N GLU A 36 3.84 -20.35 -3.87
CA GLU A 36 5.27 -20.48 -3.69
C GLU A 36 5.87 -19.07 -3.59
N PRO A 37 6.84 -18.84 -2.68
CA PRO A 37 7.59 -17.59 -2.67
C PRO A 37 8.23 -17.43 -4.07
N PRO A 38 8.16 -16.23 -4.68
CA PRO A 38 8.80 -16.00 -5.96
C PRO A 38 10.27 -16.39 -5.86
N LEU A 39 10.76 -17.20 -6.81
CA LEU A 39 12.17 -17.60 -6.93
C LEU A 39 13.03 -16.35 -6.94
N TYR A 40 13.54 -15.92 -5.77
CA TYR A 40 14.45 -14.79 -5.58
C TYR A 40 14.29 -13.70 -6.63
N VAL A 41 13.05 -13.23 -6.84
CA VAL A 41 12.85 -12.03 -7.62
C VAL A 41 13.17 -10.95 -6.60
N GLU A 42 14.31 -10.28 -6.77
CA GLU A 42 14.50 -8.99 -6.11
C GLU A 42 13.36 -8.10 -6.59
N VAL A 43 12.24 -8.13 -5.87
CA VAL A 43 11.22 -7.10 -5.93
C VAL A 43 11.89 -5.92 -5.28
N SER A 44 12.77 -5.29 -6.05
CA SER A 44 13.35 -4.03 -5.67
C SER A 44 12.16 -3.09 -5.49
N PRO A 45 11.96 -2.52 -4.29
CA PRO A 45 10.87 -1.59 -4.05
C PRO A 45 11.03 -0.32 -4.89
N GLU A 46 12.20 -0.14 -5.52
CA GLU A 46 12.51 0.96 -6.42
C GLU A 46 11.53 0.98 -7.61
N PRO A 47 10.93 2.15 -7.92
CA PRO A 47 10.10 2.28 -9.09
C PRO A 47 10.91 1.88 -10.33
N SER A 48 10.27 1.14 -11.24
CA SER A 48 10.84 0.81 -12.55
C SER A 48 11.46 2.07 -13.17
N THR A 49 12.79 2.12 -13.23
CA THR A 49 13.54 3.29 -13.70
C THR A 49 13.30 3.58 -15.19
N ASN A 50 12.73 2.62 -15.91
CA ASN A 50 12.34 2.74 -17.31
C ASN A 50 11.06 3.56 -17.52
N ASP A 51 10.20 3.68 -16.51
CA ASP A 51 8.96 4.43 -16.65
C ASP A 51 9.17 5.92 -16.39
N PRO A 52 8.59 6.82 -17.21
CA PRO A 52 8.76 8.24 -17.03
C PRO A 52 8.18 8.68 -15.67
N PRO A 53 8.72 9.75 -15.05
CA PRO A 53 8.16 10.28 -13.82
C PRO A 53 6.65 10.60 -13.93
N HIS A 54 5.94 10.45 -12.82
CA HIS A 54 4.54 10.88 -12.66
C HIS A 54 4.50 12.34 -12.17
N PRO A 55 3.55 13.18 -12.63
CA PRO A 55 3.46 14.58 -12.19
C PRO A 55 3.33 14.74 -10.67
N ASP A 56 2.68 13.79 -10.01
CA ASP A 56 2.35 13.88 -8.58
C ASP A 56 3.46 13.41 -7.64
N GLU A 57 4.60 12.91 -8.13
CA GLU A 57 5.68 12.37 -7.27
C GLU A 57 6.15 13.38 -6.23
N ARG A 58 6.19 14.67 -6.58
CA ARG A 58 6.56 15.73 -5.64
C ARG A 58 5.55 15.86 -4.50
N GLN A 59 4.25 15.80 -4.80
CA GLN A 59 3.22 15.88 -3.78
C GLN A 59 3.23 14.66 -2.86
N VAL A 60 3.44 13.47 -3.44
CA VAL A 60 3.61 12.22 -2.67
C VAL A 60 4.76 12.36 -1.67
N ARG A 61 5.91 12.91 -2.08
CA ARG A 61 7.04 13.15 -1.18
C ARG A 61 6.68 14.08 -0.03
N LEU A 62 6.08 15.23 -0.32
CA LEU A 62 5.69 16.22 0.70
C LEU A 62 4.76 15.63 1.76
N ASP A 63 3.77 14.84 1.35
CA ASP A 63 2.82 14.20 2.27
C ASP A 63 3.49 13.10 3.12
N ILE A 64 4.40 12.33 2.55
CA ILE A 64 5.09 11.24 3.24
C ILE A 64 6.13 11.76 4.24
N ASP A 65 6.82 12.85 3.92
CA ASP A 65 7.79 13.45 4.84
C ASP A 65 7.11 13.92 6.16
N GLN A 66 5.80 14.20 6.11
CA GLN A 66 4.95 14.51 7.27
C GLN A 66 4.33 13.28 7.93
N SER A 67 4.54 12.08 7.38
CA SER A 67 4.05 10.80 7.92
C SER A 67 5.02 10.22 8.97
N PHE A 68 4.54 9.26 9.76
CA PHE A 68 5.33 8.51 10.77
C PHE A 68 5.95 9.33 11.92
N VAL A 69 5.53 10.58 12.14
CA VAL A 69 6.05 11.43 13.24
C VAL A 69 5.90 10.78 14.63
N MET A 70 4.82 10.04 14.87
CA MET A 70 4.59 9.36 16.15
C MET A 70 5.41 8.07 16.32
N TYR A 71 6.05 7.58 15.25
CA TYR A 71 6.94 6.43 15.34
C TYR A 71 8.34 6.86 15.82
N SER A 72 8.74 8.12 15.67
CA SER A 72 10.07 8.60 16.07
C SER A 72 10.20 8.99 17.55
N ALA A 73 9.43 8.38 18.46
CA ALA A 73 9.38 8.81 19.87
C ALA A 73 10.69 8.54 20.65
N ASP A 74 11.57 7.66 20.14
CA ASP A 74 12.90 7.41 20.69
C ASP A 74 13.98 7.87 19.71
N ASP A 75 15.04 8.52 20.19
CA ASP A 75 16.14 9.10 19.38
C ASP A 75 16.86 8.08 18.45
N ASN A 76 16.68 6.77 18.66
CA ASN A 76 17.21 5.71 17.79
C ASN A 76 16.31 5.41 16.57
N ASP A 77 15.12 6.01 16.47
CA ASP A 77 14.07 5.60 15.53
C ASP A 77 14.00 6.48 14.25
N ASP A 78 14.84 7.51 14.15
CA ASP A 78 14.91 8.38 12.98
C ASP A 78 15.38 7.65 11.71
N SER A 79 16.29 6.70 11.88
CA SER A 79 16.75 5.82 10.79
C SER A 79 15.60 4.95 10.27
N ARG A 80 14.82 4.34 11.17
CA ARG A 80 13.66 3.51 10.84
C ARG A 80 12.54 4.32 10.21
N ARG A 81 12.25 5.52 10.74
CA ARG A 81 11.31 6.46 10.13
C ARG A 81 11.69 6.77 8.69
N THR A 82 12.95 7.11 8.44
CA THR A 82 13.46 7.42 7.10
C THR A 82 13.31 6.23 6.16
N VAL A 83 13.58 5.00 6.64
CA VAL A 83 13.38 3.77 5.86
C VAL A 83 11.90 3.58 5.52
N LEU A 84 10.99 3.70 6.49
CA LEU A 84 9.55 3.55 6.26
C LEU A 84 9.02 4.59 5.26
N GLN A 85 9.42 5.85 5.42
CA GLN A 85 9.06 6.93 4.49
C GLN A 85 9.57 6.65 3.07
N THR A 86 10.83 6.23 2.94
CA THR A 86 11.44 5.90 1.65
C THR A 86 10.72 4.72 0.98
N SER A 87 10.45 3.65 1.72
CA SER A 87 9.72 2.49 1.19
C SER A 87 8.28 2.81 0.82
N LEU A 88 7.56 3.58 1.64
CA LEU A 88 6.19 4.02 1.35
C LEU A 88 6.15 4.89 0.09
N HIS A 89 7.08 5.83 -0.05
CA HIS A 89 7.20 6.67 -1.22
C HIS A 89 7.44 5.82 -2.47
N SER A 90 8.41 4.91 -2.40
CA SER A 90 8.74 4.01 -3.50
C SER A 90 7.55 3.17 -3.94
N LEU A 91 6.77 2.66 -2.99
CA LEU A 91 5.55 1.88 -3.25
C LEU A 91 4.47 2.72 -3.98
N ILE A 92 4.18 3.93 -3.51
CA ILE A 92 3.17 4.80 -4.12
C ILE A 92 3.61 5.26 -5.52
N VAL A 93 4.88 5.67 -5.67
CA VAL A 93 5.42 6.08 -6.97
C VAL A 93 5.42 4.93 -7.97
N SER A 94 5.78 3.72 -7.54
CA SER A 94 5.71 2.51 -8.38
C SER A 94 4.29 2.28 -8.91
N LEU A 95 3.27 2.45 -8.06
CA LEU A 95 1.88 2.36 -8.48
C LEU A 95 1.52 3.44 -9.52
N LEU A 96 1.83 4.70 -9.26
CA LEU A 96 1.48 5.83 -10.14
C LEU A 96 2.19 5.73 -11.50
N ARG A 97 3.46 5.31 -11.52
CA ARG A 97 4.19 5.06 -12.77
C ARG A 97 3.60 3.89 -13.55
N LYS A 98 3.26 2.79 -12.88
CA LYS A 98 2.58 1.62 -13.49
C LYS A 98 1.19 1.97 -14.03
N ARG A 99 0.47 2.85 -13.33
CA ARG A 99 -0.92 3.25 -13.64
C ARG A 99 -1.02 4.76 -13.85
N ARG A 100 -0.36 5.25 -14.90
CA ARG A 100 -0.27 6.70 -15.26
C ARG A 100 -1.58 7.47 -15.45
N LYS A 101 -2.74 6.79 -15.41
CA LYS A 101 -4.07 7.41 -15.46
C LYS A 101 -4.66 7.67 -14.07
N LEU A 102 -3.95 7.26 -13.01
CA LEU A 102 -4.31 7.54 -11.64
C LEU A 102 -3.61 8.81 -11.19
N TYR A 103 -4.37 9.74 -10.62
CA TYR A 103 -3.86 10.96 -10.04
C TYR A 103 -3.90 10.86 -8.52
N TYR A 104 -2.86 11.36 -7.87
CA TYR A 104 -2.75 11.35 -6.41
C TYR A 104 -3.70 12.38 -5.79
N PHE A 105 -4.35 12.00 -4.68
CA PHE A 105 -5.13 12.93 -3.86
C PHE A 105 -4.55 13.01 -2.44
N GLN A 106 -4.70 14.17 -1.80
CA GLN A 106 -4.20 14.39 -0.45
C GLN A 106 -4.87 13.43 0.55
N GLY A 107 -4.04 12.70 1.31
CA GLY A 107 -4.49 11.68 2.25
C GLY A 107 -4.43 10.24 1.71
N TYR A 108 -4.16 10.04 0.42
CA TYR A 108 -3.96 8.70 -0.14
C TYR A 108 -2.83 7.93 0.56
N HIS A 109 -1.74 8.62 0.93
CA HIS A 109 -0.63 8.03 1.70
C HIS A 109 -1.09 7.39 3.03
N GLY A 110 -2.12 7.95 3.69
CA GLY A 110 -2.66 7.41 4.93
C GLY A 110 -3.33 6.05 4.72
N ILE A 111 -4.09 5.89 3.63
CA ILE A 111 -4.70 4.60 3.26
C ILE A 111 -3.61 3.57 2.92
N VAL A 112 -2.63 3.97 2.11
CA VAL A 112 -1.53 3.09 1.70
C VAL A 112 -0.68 2.67 2.90
N THR A 113 -0.46 3.56 3.88
CA THR A 113 0.28 3.25 5.11
C THR A 113 -0.35 2.09 5.87
N VAL A 114 -1.69 2.04 5.95
CA VAL A 114 -2.37 0.92 6.61
C VAL A 114 -2.09 -0.41 5.89
N VAL A 115 -2.11 -0.41 4.56
CA VAL A 115 -1.78 -1.61 3.78
C VAL A 115 -0.31 -1.98 3.93
N PHE A 116 0.59 -1.00 3.82
CA PHE A 116 2.04 -1.13 3.93
C PHE A 116 2.47 -1.73 5.27
N LEU A 117 1.87 -1.31 6.39
CA LEU A 117 2.18 -1.83 7.72
C LEU A 117 1.48 -3.16 8.05
N THR A 118 0.48 -3.55 7.27
CA THR A 118 -0.32 -4.76 7.55
C THR A 118 0.06 -5.95 6.67
N LEU A 119 0.39 -5.71 5.40
CA LEU A 119 0.64 -6.76 4.41
C LEU A 119 2.13 -6.98 4.15
N PRO A 120 2.55 -8.22 3.83
CA PRO A 120 3.92 -8.48 3.41
C PRO A 120 4.22 -7.79 2.06
N PRO A 121 5.49 -7.41 1.79
CA PRO A 121 5.89 -6.58 0.64
C PRO A 121 5.33 -7.04 -0.71
N GLU A 122 5.33 -8.35 -0.98
CA GLU A 122 4.87 -8.97 -2.21
C GLU A 122 3.37 -8.78 -2.48
N LEU A 123 2.57 -8.49 -1.44
CA LEU A 123 1.13 -8.26 -1.57
C LEU A 123 0.77 -6.76 -1.55
N GLN A 124 1.68 -5.88 -1.12
CA GLN A 124 1.40 -4.46 -0.97
C GLN A 124 1.01 -3.82 -2.31
N LEU A 125 1.89 -3.88 -3.32
CA LEU A 125 1.65 -3.25 -4.63
C LEU A 125 0.38 -3.79 -5.32
N PRO A 126 0.16 -5.13 -5.44
CA PRO A 126 -1.08 -5.65 -6.03
C PRO A 126 -2.34 -5.23 -5.26
N CYS A 127 -2.30 -5.18 -3.93
CA CYS A 127 -3.47 -4.80 -3.13
C CYS A 127 -3.80 -3.32 -3.28
N ILE A 128 -2.81 -2.43 -3.19
CA ILE A 128 -3.07 -0.99 -3.38
C ILE A 128 -3.50 -0.69 -4.81
N GLU A 129 -2.96 -1.40 -5.81
CA GLU A 129 -3.39 -1.26 -7.19
C GLU A 129 -4.87 -1.61 -7.37
N LYS A 130 -5.33 -2.72 -6.78
CA LYS A 130 -6.75 -3.09 -6.78
C LYS A 130 -7.62 -2.08 -6.03
N LEU A 131 -7.17 -1.60 -4.87
CA LEU A 131 -7.87 -0.57 -4.12
C LEU A 131 -8.04 0.71 -4.95
N SER A 132 -6.95 1.18 -5.57
CA SER A 132 -6.95 2.38 -6.40
C SER A 132 -7.84 2.28 -7.63
N LEU A 133 -7.80 1.14 -8.33
CA LEU A 133 -8.57 0.97 -9.57
C LEU A 133 -10.07 0.73 -9.35
N HIS A 134 -10.47 0.31 -8.16
CA HIS A 134 -11.85 -0.11 -7.89
C HIS A 134 -12.54 0.66 -6.77
N ARG A 135 -11.89 0.79 -5.61
CA ARG A 135 -12.49 1.41 -4.41
C ARG A 135 -12.25 2.90 -4.33
N LEU A 136 -11.09 3.35 -4.79
CA LEU A 136 -10.66 4.76 -4.73
C LEU A 136 -10.68 5.44 -6.09
N ARG A 137 -11.16 4.73 -7.13
CA ARG A 137 -11.10 5.16 -8.53
C ARG A 137 -11.62 6.57 -8.74
N ASP A 138 -12.78 6.85 -8.17
CA ASP A 138 -13.48 8.12 -8.38
C ASP A 138 -12.76 9.30 -7.68
N SER A 139 -11.87 9.03 -6.73
CA SER A 139 -11.00 10.01 -6.07
C SER A 139 -9.63 10.16 -6.73
N MET A 140 -9.26 9.28 -7.67
CA MET A 140 -7.95 9.25 -8.33
C MET A 140 -8.04 9.62 -9.82
N GLY A 141 -9.06 10.39 -10.19
CA GLY A 141 -9.21 10.97 -11.53
C GLY A 141 -8.45 12.31 -11.66
N PRO A 142 -8.24 12.79 -12.89
CA PRO A 142 -7.66 14.11 -13.13
C PRO A 142 -8.57 15.19 -12.53
N THR A 143 -7.96 16.12 -11.81
CA THR A 143 -8.61 17.33 -11.27
C THR A 143 -8.76 18.42 -12.31
#